data_AF-A0A5M3YUM4-F1
#
_entry.id   AF-A0A5M3YUM4-F1
#
_cell.length_a   1.000
_cell.length_b   1.000
_cell.length_c   1.000
_cell.angle_alpha   90.00
_cell.angle_beta   90.00
_cell.angle_gamma   90.00
#
_symmetry.space_group_name_H-M   'P 1'
#
loop_
_entity.id
_entity.type
_entity.pdbx_description
1 polymer ?
#
loop_
_entity_poly.entity_id
_entity_poly.type
_entity_poly.pdbx_seq_one_letter_code
_entity_poly.pdbx_strand_id
1 'polypeptide(L)'
;MDPADFIDPNLTGPDVLVLKQLLDDAQQSDHQPPETSLRRRQKDETGPADEVIEKLTALNNPQDPTFEATVFVTWDAKDWQKYPFLDKWILQPYVRLARQVVRVETDVVMLTHLLLYFATSVPSAILLFLQFHWAHGILHWIMQSYYVGTYTLMMHQHIHMGGILKKSFRWFDELFPYITNPLMGHTWNSYYYHHVKHHHVEGNGPEDLSSTIRYQRDDLFDFLCYVGRFFFLVWLELPLYFFRKGKTNFAFKAAFWEIGNYAALFLLWRYVSWRATLCVFLLPLMQLRVGLMVGNWGQHAFVDEVDPNSDFRSSITLIDVASNRFCYNDGYHTSHHLNPLRHWREHPVSLLRQKDRYAAEHALIFRNIDYIMITVRLLRKDYQHLAKCLVPIGDQVGMTLDEIAEMLRRKTRRFSEADVKAKF
;
A
#
# COMPACT_ATOMS: atom_id res chain seq x y z
N MET A 1 6.10 -11.53 -22.46
CA MET A 1 6.78 -12.34 -21.45
C MET A 1 5.71 -12.99 -20.59
N ASP A 2 5.82 -14.27 -20.24
CA ASP A 2 4.81 -14.92 -19.39
C ASP A 2 4.97 -14.42 -17.95
N PRO A 3 3.92 -13.85 -17.31
CA PRO A 3 3.99 -13.39 -15.93
C PRO A 3 4.24 -14.52 -14.91
N ALA A 4 4.00 -15.78 -15.28
CA ALA A 4 4.28 -16.93 -14.41
C ALA A 4 5.78 -17.16 -14.18
N ASP A 5 6.61 -16.84 -15.17
CA ASP A 5 8.04 -17.15 -15.15
C ASP A 5 8.93 -15.90 -15.01
N PHE A 6 8.41 -14.73 -15.37
CA PHE A 6 9.19 -13.49 -15.32
C PHE A 6 9.56 -13.10 -13.89
N ILE A 7 10.80 -12.67 -13.68
CA ILE A 7 11.25 -12.08 -12.41
C ILE A 7 11.76 -10.68 -12.76
N ASP A 8 11.17 -9.62 -12.19
CA ASP A 8 11.59 -8.26 -12.51
C ASP A 8 13.03 -8.03 -12.03
N PRO A 9 13.97 -7.65 -12.91
CA PRO A 9 15.34 -7.35 -12.49
C PRO A 9 15.44 -6.17 -11.52
N ASN A 10 14.40 -5.34 -11.40
CA ASN A 10 14.33 -4.19 -10.51
C ASN A 10 13.70 -4.50 -9.14
N LEU A 11 13.42 -5.78 -8.87
CA LEU A 11 12.95 -6.25 -7.58
C LEU A 11 13.79 -5.73 -6.40
N THR A 12 13.12 -5.49 -5.28
CA THR A 12 13.83 -5.24 -4.03
C THR A 12 14.52 -6.52 -3.58
N GLY A 13 15.71 -6.41 -2.96
CA GLY A 13 16.41 -7.57 -2.40
C GLY A 13 15.53 -8.46 -1.51
N PRO A 14 14.71 -7.88 -0.60
CA PRO A 14 13.74 -8.63 0.18
C PRO A 14 12.71 -9.41 -0.64
N ASP A 15 12.10 -8.79 -1.65
CA ASP A 15 11.10 -9.46 -2.49
C ASP A 15 11.70 -10.63 -3.27
N VAL A 16 12.93 -10.50 -3.79
CA VAL A 16 13.62 -11.61 -4.46
C VAL A 16 13.75 -12.82 -3.52
N LEU A 17 14.12 -12.57 -2.26
CA LEU A 17 14.33 -13.64 -1.29
C LEU A 17 13.02 -14.32 -0.90
N VAL A 18 11.96 -13.53 -0.66
CA VAL A 18 10.63 -14.09 -0.35
C VAL A 18 10.07 -14.88 -1.54
N LEU A 19 10.10 -14.30 -2.75
CA LEU A 19 9.55 -14.95 -3.93
C LEU A 19 10.25 -16.28 -4.22
N LYS A 20 11.58 -16.32 -4.17
CA LYS A 20 12.34 -17.56 -4.37
C LYS A 20 11.97 -18.61 -3.34
N GLN A 21 11.90 -18.24 -2.07
CA GLN A 21 11.54 -19.18 -1.01
C GLN A 21 10.14 -19.79 -1.23
N LEU A 22 9.15 -18.98 -1.62
CA LEU A 22 7.79 -19.47 -1.88
C LEU A 22 7.73 -20.39 -3.11
N LEU A 23 8.47 -20.06 -4.17
CA LEU A 23 8.54 -20.90 -5.38
C LEU A 23 9.26 -22.23 -5.11
N ASP A 24 10.34 -22.20 -4.33
CA ASP A 24 11.08 -23.39 -3.92
C ASP A 24 10.18 -24.31 -3.05
N ASP A 25 9.40 -23.73 -2.12
CA ASP A 25 8.44 -24.49 -1.30
C ASP A 25 7.35 -25.15 -2.16
N ALA A 26 6.83 -24.45 -3.18
CA ALA A 26 5.82 -24.98 -4.09
C ALA A 26 6.36 -26.14 -4.93
N GLN A 27 7.57 -26.01 -5.49
CA GLN A 27 8.22 -27.08 -6.26
C GLN A 27 8.51 -28.32 -5.42
N GLN A 28 8.95 -28.14 -4.17
CA GLN A 28 9.20 -29.28 -3.26
C GLN A 28 7.92 -30.02 -2.87
N SER A 29 6.80 -29.29 -2.75
CA SER A 29 5.50 -29.84 -2.39
C SER A 29 4.87 -30.63 -3.54
N ASP A 30 5.07 -30.21 -4.79
CA ASP A 30 4.60 -30.94 -5.99
C ASP A 30 5.28 -32.32 -6.16
N HIS A 31 6.49 -32.47 -5.61
CA HIS A 31 7.26 -33.71 -5.68
C HIS A 31 7.10 -34.66 -4.47
N GLN A 32 6.29 -34.32 -3.47
CA GLN A 32 6.09 -35.16 -2.28
C GLN A 32 4.61 -35.57 -2.09
N PRO A 33 4.32 -36.84 -1.75
CA PRO A 33 2.96 -37.26 -1.43
C PRO A 33 2.46 -36.56 -0.13
N PRO A 34 1.15 -36.25 -0.05
CA PRO A 34 0.57 -35.35 0.97
C PRO A 34 0.76 -35.80 2.44
N GLU A 35 1.03 -37.08 2.70
CA GLU A 35 1.17 -37.58 4.08
C GLU A 35 2.55 -37.34 4.72
N THR A 36 3.58 -36.98 3.93
CA THR A 36 4.96 -36.84 4.43
C THR A 36 5.36 -35.44 4.90
N SER A 37 4.62 -34.39 4.52
CA SER A 37 4.99 -32.99 4.79
C SER A 37 4.76 -32.58 6.26
N LEU A 38 3.70 -33.08 6.89
CA LEU A 38 3.34 -32.74 8.28
C LEU A 38 4.28 -33.33 9.34
N ARG A 39 5.00 -34.42 9.03
CA ARG A 39 5.84 -35.14 10.01
C ARG A 39 7.30 -34.68 10.08
N ARG A 40 7.80 -33.86 9.15
CA ARG A 40 9.25 -33.63 9.01
C ARG A 40 9.80 -32.39 9.71
N ARG A 41 8.97 -31.55 10.33
CA ARG A 41 9.41 -30.33 11.06
C ARG A 41 9.66 -30.53 12.57
N GLN A 42 9.98 -31.76 12.99
CA GLN A 42 10.66 -32.00 14.27
C GLN A 42 12.08 -32.49 13.98
N LYS A 43 13.03 -31.55 13.83
CA LYS A 43 14.45 -31.75 14.12
C LYS A 43 15.24 -30.44 13.98
N ASP A 44 16.16 -30.26 14.92
CA ASP A 44 16.99 -29.09 15.23
C ASP A 44 18.04 -28.71 14.16
N GLU A 45 17.64 -28.48 12.91
CA GLU A 45 18.49 -27.88 11.88
C GLU A 45 17.84 -26.60 11.35
N THR A 46 18.60 -25.49 11.34
CA THR A 46 18.18 -24.23 10.69
C THR A 46 17.89 -24.52 9.23
N GLY A 47 16.63 -24.43 8.82
CA GLY A 47 16.22 -24.69 7.44
C GLY A 47 16.61 -23.53 6.52
N PRO A 48 16.60 -23.73 5.19
CA PRO A 48 16.84 -22.65 4.22
C PRO A 48 15.94 -21.42 4.43
N ALA A 49 14.70 -21.64 4.88
CA ALA A 49 13.77 -20.55 5.21
C ALA A 49 14.22 -19.73 6.44
N ASP A 50 14.85 -20.37 7.44
CA ASP A 50 15.34 -19.70 8.64
C ASP A 50 16.54 -18.79 8.30
N GLU A 51 17.44 -19.25 7.41
CA GLU A 51 18.55 -18.44 6.91
C GLU A 51 18.06 -17.19 6.16
N VAL A 52 17.01 -17.33 5.34
CA VAL A 52 16.39 -16.19 4.65
C VAL A 52 15.77 -15.22 5.65
N ILE A 53 15.06 -15.73 6.66
CA ILE A 53 14.45 -14.90 7.72
C ILE A 53 15.53 -14.16 8.50
N GLU A 54 16.64 -14.82 8.87
CA GLU A 54 17.77 -14.21 9.57
C GLU A 54 18.37 -13.09 8.73
N LYS A 55 18.65 -13.34 7.45
CA LYS A 55 19.18 -12.34 6.52
C LYS A 55 18.26 -11.11 6.38
N LEU A 56 16.95 -11.32 6.21
CA LEU A 56 15.99 -10.22 6.14
C LEU A 56 15.91 -9.44 7.46
N THR A 57 15.97 -10.13 8.60
CA THR A 57 15.99 -9.52 9.93
C THR A 57 17.25 -8.67 10.13
N ALA A 58 18.41 -9.17 9.70
CA ALA A 58 19.68 -8.46 9.75
C ALA A 58 19.65 -7.17 8.91
N LEU A 59 19.06 -7.22 7.70
CA LEU A 59 18.88 -6.05 6.85
C LEU A 59 18.04 -4.96 7.52
N ASN A 60 17.14 -5.31 8.44
CA ASN A 60 16.27 -4.36 9.15
C ASN A 60 16.86 -3.85 10.47
N ASN A 61 17.98 -4.40 10.93
CA ASN A 61 18.62 -4.03 12.18
C ASN A 61 19.77 -3.03 11.96
N PRO A 62 19.64 -1.75 12.33
CA PRO A 62 20.69 -0.74 12.11
C PRO A 62 22.01 -0.97 12.86
N GLN A 63 22.05 -1.94 13.77
CA GLN A 63 23.25 -2.37 14.51
C GLN A 63 23.93 -3.59 13.88
N ASP A 64 23.30 -4.24 12.92
CA ASP A 64 23.87 -5.38 12.23
C ASP A 64 24.95 -4.92 11.22
N PRO A 65 26.09 -5.59 11.10
CA PRO A 65 27.13 -5.26 10.12
C PRO A 65 26.66 -5.32 8.66
N THR A 66 25.62 -6.10 8.37
CA THR A 66 25.03 -6.25 7.03
C THR A 66 23.89 -5.28 6.75
N PHE A 67 23.59 -4.38 7.69
CA PHE A 67 22.53 -3.39 7.54
C PHE A 67 22.71 -2.50 6.31
N GLU A 68 21.66 -2.40 5.50
CA GLU A 68 21.60 -1.48 4.39
C GLU A 68 20.52 -0.40 4.61
N ALA A 69 20.96 0.86 4.62
CA ALA A 69 20.06 2.00 4.70
C ALA A 69 19.39 2.24 3.33
N THR A 70 18.06 2.28 3.32
CA THR A 70 17.31 2.73 2.15
C THR A 70 17.37 4.25 2.09
N VAL A 71 18.04 4.79 1.06
CA VAL A 71 18.16 6.25 0.84
C VAL A 71 17.21 6.71 -0.27
N PHE A 72 17.10 5.90 -1.33
CA PHE A 72 16.29 6.14 -2.51
C PHE A 72 15.36 4.95 -2.75
N VAL A 73 14.23 5.19 -3.41
CA VAL A 73 13.36 4.12 -3.93
C VAL A 73 13.82 3.60 -5.29
N THR A 74 14.61 4.38 -6.03
CA THR A 74 15.09 3.99 -7.36
C THR A 74 16.38 3.19 -7.31
N TRP A 75 17.27 3.44 -6.35
CA TRP A 75 18.61 2.83 -6.28
C TRP A 75 18.84 2.09 -4.97
N ASP A 76 19.40 0.89 -5.06
CA ASP A 76 19.81 0.11 -3.90
C ASP A 76 21.24 0.50 -3.45
N ALA A 77 21.66 0.04 -2.27
CA ALA A 77 23.00 0.32 -1.75
C ALA A 77 24.11 -0.06 -2.75
N LYS A 78 24.01 -1.26 -3.32
CA LYS A 78 24.93 -1.78 -4.35
C LYS A 78 25.07 -0.88 -5.57
N ASP A 79 24.09 -0.03 -5.88
CA ASP A 79 24.10 0.78 -7.10
C ASP A 79 24.87 2.08 -6.93
N TRP A 80 24.72 2.75 -5.78
CA TRP A 80 25.48 3.97 -5.51
C TRP A 80 26.87 3.68 -4.90
N GLN A 81 27.08 2.51 -4.29
CA GLN A 81 28.41 2.05 -3.83
C GLN A 81 29.41 1.87 -4.98
N LYS A 82 28.92 1.73 -6.23
CA LYS A 82 29.75 1.77 -7.44
C LYS A 82 30.48 3.11 -7.64
N TYR A 83 30.09 4.15 -6.91
CA TYR A 83 30.69 5.48 -6.95
C TYR A 83 31.30 5.83 -5.56
N PRO A 84 32.52 5.36 -5.24
CA PRO A 84 33.08 5.45 -3.88
C PRO A 84 33.21 6.86 -3.33
N PHE A 85 33.41 7.86 -4.21
CA PHE A 85 33.46 9.26 -3.80
C PHE A 85 32.10 9.76 -3.31
N LEU A 86 31.04 9.49 -4.08
CA LEU A 86 29.67 9.87 -3.75
C LEU A 86 29.19 9.17 -2.47
N ASP A 87 29.46 7.87 -2.37
CA ASP A 87 29.18 7.08 -1.19
C ASP A 87 29.84 7.68 0.06
N LYS A 88 31.18 7.71 0.06
CA LYS A 88 31.97 8.07 1.25
C LYS A 88 31.73 9.49 1.73
N TRP A 89 31.62 10.45 0.82
CA TRP A 89 31.65 11.88 1.14
C TRP A 89 30.29 12.56 1.12
N ILE A 90 29.26 11.95 0.53
CA ILE A 90 27.93 12.55 0.41
C ILE A 90 26.88 11.65 1.08
N LEU A 91 26.75 10.40 0.64
CA LEU A 91 25.66 9.53 1.10
C LEU A 91 25.86 9.03 2.53
N GLN A 92 27.05 8.55 2.91
CA GLN A 92 27.29 8.08 4.29
C GLN A 92 27.15 9.19 5.35
N PRO A 93 27.70 10.41 5.15
CA PRO A 93 27.43 11.52 6.05
C PRO A 93 25.94 11.85 6.15
N TYR A 94 25.22 11.86 5.02
CA TYR A 94 23.78 12.06 5.00
C TYR A 94 23.04 10.97 5.79
N VAL A 95 23.33 9.69 5.54
CA VAL A 95 22.70 8.56 6.25
C VAL A 95 22.91 8.66 7.76
N ARG A 96 24.14 8.97 8.20
CA ARG A 96 24.44 9.15 9.64
C ARG A 96 23.62 10.27 10.26
N LEU A 97 23.49 11.41 9.58
CA LEU A 97 22.66 12.52 10.05
C LEU A 97 21.17 12.18 10.02
N ALA A 98 20.69 11.61 8.92
CA ALA A 98 19.30 11.26 8.71
C ALA A 98 18.79 10.28 9.77
N ARG A 99 19.57 9.25 10.12
CA ARG A 99 19.28 8.30 11.23
C ARG A 99 19.12 8.99 12.57
N GLN A 100 19.79 10.13 12.79
CA GLN A 100 19.61 10.92 14.00
C GLN A 100 18.32 11.73 14.00
N VAL A 101 17.74 12.02 12.83
CA VAL A 101 16.54 12.84 12.64
C VAL A 101 15.26 11.99 12.60
N VAL A 102 15.27 10.86 11.88
CA VAL A 102 14.11 9.99 11.72
C VAL A 102 13.79 9.20 12.99
N ARG A 103 12.50 8.91 13.20
CA ARG A 103 12.01 8.18 14.37
C ARG A 103 12.51 6.75 14.41
N VAL A 104 12.43 6.06 13.27
CA VAL A 104 12.97 4.71 13.08
C VAL A 104 14.14 4.83 12.10
N GLU A 105 15.32 4.32 12.48
CA GLU A 105 16.56 4.55 11.72
C GLU A 105 16.54 4.01 10.29
N THR A 106 15.62 3.09 9.98
CA THR A 106 15.39 2.57 8.63
C THR A 106 14.65 3.55 7.72
N ASP A 107 14.05 4.62 8.25
CA ASP A 107 13.19 5.56 7.50
C ASP A 107 13.96 6.73 6.88
N VAL A 108 15.27 6.58 6.69
CA VAL A 108 16.11 7.57 5.98
C VAL A 108 15.48 7.96 4.64
N VAL A 109 14.92 6.99 3.90
CA VAL A 109 14.20 7.21 2.65
C VAL A 109 13.00 8.15 2.80
N MET A 110 12.25 8.11 3.91
CA MET A 110 11.11 9.00 4.12
C MET A 110 11.58 10.44 4.36
N LEU A 111 12.69 10.63 5.08
CA LEU A 111 13.31 11.96 5.20
C LEU A 111 13.80 12.47 3.83
N THR A 112 14.41 11.61 3.01
CA THR A 112 14.80 11.98 1.65
C THR A 112 13.61 12.48 0.84
N HIS A 113 12.45 11.82 0.94
CA HIS A 113 11.23 12.22 0.24
C HIS A 113 10.63 13.52 0.81
N LEU A 114 10.64 13.71 2.14
CA LEU A 114 10.27 15.01 2.72
C LEU A 114 11.13 16.15 2.15
N LEU A 115 12.45 15.99 2.17
CA LEU A 115 13.37 16.99 1.60
C LEU A 115 13.08 17.24 0.12
N LEU A 116 12.82 16.18 -0.65
CA LEU A 116 12.42 16.29 -2.05
C LEU A 116 11.15 17.13 -2.21
N TYR A 117 10.08 16.83 -1.47
CA TYR A 117 8.81 17.54 -1.60
C TYR A 117 8.91 19.01 -1.17
N PHE A 118 9.67 19.31 -0.12
CA PHE A 118 9.91 20.70 0.29
C PHE A 118 10.84 21.46 -0.66
N ALA A 119 11.73 20.77 -1.37
CA ALA A 119 12.61 21.38 -2.37
C ALA A 119 11.94 21.55 -3.76
N THR A 120 10.90 20.77 -4.07
CA THR A 120 10.24 20.78 -5.38
C THR A 120 8.78 21.19 -5.32
N SER A 121 7.94 20.40 -4.64
CA SER A 121 6.48 20.56 -4.63
C SER A 121 6.03 21.89 -4.03
N VAL A 122 6.55 22.23 -2.85
CA VAL A 122 6.20 23.47 -2.13
C VAL A 122 6.60 24.74 -2.90
N PRO A 123 7.87 24.93 -3.32
CA PRO A 123 8.24 26.13 -4.07
C PRO A 123 7.54 26.19 -5.43
N SER A 124 7.34 25.05 -6.09
CA SER A 124 6.60 24.99 -7.36
C SER A 124 5.15 25.48 -7.20
N ALA A 125 4.46 25.07 -6.13
CA ALA A 125 3.12 25.57 -5.81
C ALA A 125 3.12 27.07 -5.52
N ILE A 126 4.04 27.56 -4.69
CA ILE A 126 4.16 29.00 -4.36
C ILE A 126 4.35 29.81 -5.64
N LEU A 127 5.27 29.40 -6.51
CA LEU A 127 5.54 30.07 -7.77
C LEU A 127 4.31 30.11 -8.70
N LEU A 128 3.49 29.05 -8.74
CA LEU A 128 2.24 29.03 -9.51
C LEU A 128 1.20 30.02 -8.98
N PHE A 129 1.15 30.24 -7.68
CA PHE A 129 0.25 31.22 -7.06
C PHE A 129 0.76 32.66 -7.20
N LEU A 130 2.07 32.86 -7.31
CA LEU A 130 2.67 34.18 -7.59
C LEU A 130 2.59 34.55 -9.07
N GLN A 131 2.93 33.62 -9.97
CA GLN A 131 3.03 33.83 -11.41
C GLN A 131 2.64 32.57 -12.19
N PHE A 132 1.34 32.44 -12.48
CA PHE A 132 0.82 31.26 -13.16
C PHE A 132 1.24 31.17 -14.63
N HIS A 133 1.75 30.01 -15.02
CA HIS A 133 1.97 29.62 -16.41
C HIS A 133 1.41 28.21 -16.64
N TRP A 134 0.68 27.99 -17.74
CA TRP A 134 0.05 26.68 -18.00
C TRP A 134 1.05 25.53 -18.10
N ALA A 135 2.18 25.73 -18.78
CA ALA A 135 3.22 24.71 -18.87
C ALA A 135 3.74 24.31 -17.48
N HIS A 136 4.02 25.29 -16.61
CA HIS A 136 4.41 25.03 -15.22
C HIS A 136 3.28 24.35 -14.44
N GLY A 137 2.02 24.77 -14.60
CA GLY A 137 0.88 24.16 -13.93
C GLY A 137 0.70 22.68 -14.28
N ILE A 138 0.82 22.33 -15.56
CA ILE A 138 0.73 20.94 -16.03
C ILE A 138 1.94 20.13 -15.58
N LEU A 139 3.16 20.67 -15.68
CA LEU A 139 4.38 19.99 -15.21
C LEU A 139 4.35 19.78 -13.69
N HIS A 140 3.82 20.74 -12.93
CA HIS A 140 3.58 20.58 -11.49
C HIS A 140 2.63 19.42 -11.23
N TRP A 141 1.48 19.38 -11.91
CA TRP A 141 0.52 18.30 -11.74
C TRP A 141 1.14 16.93 -12.10
N ILE A 142 1.87 16.81 -13.21
CA ILE A 142 2.58 15.57 -13.58
C ILE A 142 3.58 15.14 -12.50
N MET A 143 4.34 16.09 -11.96
CA MET A 143 5.27 15.83 -10.85
C MET A 143 4.52 15.32 -9.60
N GLN A 144 3.40 15.94 -9.23
CA GLN A 144 2.57 15.45 -8.12
C GLN A 144 2.02 14.05 -8.41
N SER A 145 1.57 13.78 -9.64
CA SER A 145 1.09 12.46 -10.05
C SER A 145 2.17 11.39 -9.96
N TYR A 146 3.44 11.74 -10.18
CA TYR A 146 4.56 10.83 -9.95
C TYR A 146 4.83 10.61 -8.45
N TYR A 147 4.71 11.65 -7.62
CA TYR A 147 4.98 11.56 -6.18
C TYR A 147 3.85 10.95 -5.35
N VAL A 148 2.60 11.01 -5.82
CA VAL A 148 1.41 10.73 -5.00
C VAL A 148 1.39 9.32 -4.41
N GLY A 149 1.87 8.30 -5.13
CA GLY A 149 1.93 6.92 -4.63
C GLY A 149 2.85 6.83 -3.42
N THR A 150 4.14 7.13 -3.63
CA THR A 150 5.14 7.15 -2.55
C THR A 150 4.72 8.06 -1.39
N TYR A 151 4.23 9.27 -1.67
CA TYR A 151 3.78 10.17 -0.61
C TYR A 151 2.63 9.58 0.21
N THR A 152 1.63 9.00 -0.45
CA THR A 152 0.45 8.44 0.22
C THR A 152 0.85 7.30 1.15
N LEU A 153 1.80 6.46 0.75
CA LEU A 153 2.26 5.36 1.61
C LEU A 153 3.27 5.80 2.68
N MET A 154 4.01 6.89 2.45
CA MET A 154 4.74 7.56 3.54
C MET A 154 3.75 8.09 4.59
N MET A 155 2.64 8.69 4.15
CA MET A 155 1.59 9.17 5.05
C MET A 155 0.84 8.03 5.73
N HIS A 156 0.64 6.89 5.06
CA HIS A 156 0.11 5.68 5.67
C HIS A 156 0.99 5.21 6.84
N GLN A 157 2.30 5.18 6.67
CA GLN A 157 3.24 4.89 7.76
C GLN A 157 3.22 5.97 8.85
N HIS A 158 3.17 7.25 8.47
CA HIS A 158 3.08 8.37 9.42
C HIS A 158 1.88 8.24 10.36
N ILE A 159 0.68 7.94 9.83
CA ILE A 159 -0.55 7.89 10.61
C ILE A 159 -0.69 6.64 11.48
N HIS A 160 -0.10 5.51 11.06
CA HIS A 160 -0.06 4.28 11.85
C HIS A 160 1.01 4.34 12.94
N MET A 161 2.22 4.79 12.62
CA MET A 161 3.37 4.82 13.53
C MET A 161 3.43 6.07 14.42
N GLY A 162 2.55 7.04 14.18
CA GLY A 162 2.44 8.28 14.93
C GLY A 162 3.61 9.24 14.69
N GLY A 163 4.02 9.37 13.43
CA GLY A 163 5.10 10.27 12.99
C GLY A 163 6.30 9.55 12.38
N ILE A 164 7.07 10.25 11.54
CA ILE A 164 8.29 9.71 10.89
C ILE A 164 9.57 10.35 11.42
N LEU A 165 9.49 11.50 12.11
CA LEU A 165 10.64 12.17 12.74
C LEU A 165 10.67 11.97 14.25
N LYS A 166 11.86 12.12 14.86
CA LYS A 166 12.01 12.06 16.33
C LYS A 166 11.25 13.19 17.00
N LYS A 167 10.95 13.00 18.30
CA LYS A 167 10.23 13.98 19.14
C LYS A 167 10.86 15.38 19.16
N SER A 168 12.17 15.51 18.97
CA SER A 168 12.85 16.82 18.86
C SER A 168 12.38 17.64 17.64
N PHE A 169 11.87 16.97 16.61
CA PHE A 169 11.33 17.56 15.39
C PHE A 169 9.79 17.51 15.34
N ARG A 170 9.13 17.25 16.47
CA ARG A 170 7.68 17.04 16.57
C ARG A 170 6.86 18.14 15.90
N TRP A 171 7.23 19.40 16.08
CA TRP A 171 6.51 20.52 15.47
C TRP A 171 6.51 20.46 13.94
N PHE A 172 7.64 20.08 13.35
CA PHE A 172 7.71 19.89 11.90
C PHE A 172 6.94 18.63 11.48
N ASP A 173 7.11 17.53 12.20
CA ASP A 173 6.44 16.24 11.93
C ASP A 173 4.91 16.34 11.96
N GLU A 174 4.36 17.16 12.87
CA GLU A 174 2.92 17.42 12.97
C GLU A 174 2.44 18.43 11.91
N LEU A 175 3.29 19.38 11.51
CA LEU A 175 2.89 20.47 10.61
C LEU A 175 3.01 20.12 9.13
N PHE A 176 4.03 19.36 8.73
CA PHE A 176 4.27 19.10 7.31
C PHE A 176 3.05 18.50 6.59
N PRO A 177 2.25 17.58 7.18
CA PRO A 177 1.09 17.02 6.49
C PRO A 177 0.04 18.10 6.14
N TYR A 178 -0.08 19.17 6.93
CA TYR A 178 -1.02 20.25 6.61
C TYR A 178 -0.59 21.08 5.39
N ILE A 179 0.70 21.04 5.03
CA ILE A 179 1.25 21.68 3.84
C ILE A 179 1.21 20.72 2.66
N THR A 180 1.71 19.50 2.84
CA THR A 180 1.96 18.56 1.74
C THR A 180 0.76 17.68 1.38
N ASN A 181 -0.18 17.40 2.31
CA ASN A 181 -1.36 16.59 2.01
C ASN A 181 -2.20 17.20 0.87
N PRO A 182 -2.58 18.50 0.90
CA PRO A 182 -3.38 19.08 -0.18
C PRO A 182 -2.67 19.07 -1.53
N LEU A 183 -1.33 19.28 -1.54
CA LEU A 183 -0.52 19.23 -2.77
C LEU A 183 -0.58 17.85 -3.45
N MET A 184 -0.77 16.79 -2.65
CA MET A 184 -0.85 15.40 -3.09
C MET A 184 -2.30 14.93 -3.24
N GLY A 185 -3.28 15.83 -3.15
CA GLY A 185 -4.69 15.54 -3.32
C GLY A 185 -5.41 15.05 -2.05
N HIS A 186 -4.73 14.91 -0.93
CA HIS A 186 -5.35 14.54 0.34
C HIS A 186 -6.09 15.74 0.95
N THR A 187 -7.32 15.52 1.40
CA THR A 187 -7.99 16.45 2.32
C THR A 187 -7.37 16.35 3.72
N TRP A 188 -7.39 17.44 4.48
CA TRP A 188 -6.71 17.47 5.79
C TRP A 188 -7.28 16.41 6.73
N ASN A 189 -6.43 15.57 7.33
CA ASN A 189 -6.79 14.51 8.28
C ASN A 189 -7.83 13.47 7.81
N SER A 190 -8.45 13.60 6.64
CA SER A 190 -9.48 12.69 6.18
C SER A 190 -8.95 11.30 5.91
N TYR A 191 -7.72 11.20 5.38
CA TYR A 191 -7.06 9.90 5.22
C TYR A 191 -6.89 9.17 6.56
N TYR A 192 -6.54 9.87 7.64
CA TYR A 192 -6.48 9.29 8.98
C TYR A 192 -7.85 8.80 9.46
N TYR A 193 -8.89 9.63 9.36
CA TYR A 193 -10.22 9.25 9.81
C TYR A 193 -10.82 8.12 8.98
N HIS A 194 -10.65 8.16 7.66
CA HIS A 194 -11.15 7.13 6.76
C HIS A 194 -10.36 5.83 6.89
N HIS A 195 -9.03 5.88 6.84
CA HIS A 195 -8.21 4.67 6.86
C HIS A 195 -8.15 4.05 8.25
N VAL A 196 -7.69 4.81 9.25
CA VAL A 196 -7.36 4.26 10.59
C VAL A 196 -8.59 4.14 11.47
N LYS A 197 -9.49 5.13 11.44
CA LYS A 197 -10.64 5.18 12.37
C LYS A 197 -11.91 4.55 11.81
N HIS A 198 -11.92 4.19 10.53
CA HIS A 198 -13.06 3.63 9.83
C HIS A 198 -12.69 2.31 9.12
N HIS A 199 -11.89 2.34 8.05
CA HIS A 199 -11.59 1.15 7.23
C HIS A 199 -10.91 0.02 8.02
N HIS A 200 -9.88 0.32 8.81
CA HIS A 200 -9.23 -0.69 9.69
C HIS A 200 -10.15 -1.21 10.81
N VAL A 201 -11.16 -0.44 11.19
CA VAL A 201 -12.13 -0.87 12.22
C VAL A 201 -13.16 -1.82 11.61
N GLU A 202 -13.56 -1.58 10.37
CA GLU A 202 -14.61 -2.34 9.70
C GLU A 202 -14.06 -3.47 8.81
N GLY A 203 -12.77 -3.47 8.47
CA GLY A 203 -12.06 -4.59 7.83
C GLY A 203 -12.58 -4.98 6.44
N ASN A 204 -12.97 -4.00 5.61
CA ASN A 204 -13.71 -4.24 4.36
C ASN A 204 -15.07 -4.95 4.55
N GLY A 205 -15.55 -5.03 5.79
CA GLY A 205 -16.85 -5.59 6.14
C GLY A 205 -18.04 -4.72 5.72
N PRO A 206 -19.28 -5.13 6.02
CA PRO A 206 -20.50 -4.52 5.50
C PRO A 206 -20.70 -3.06 5.89
N GLU A 207 -20.11 -2.62 7.00
CA GLU A 207 -20.23 -1.25 7.50
C GLU A 207 -19.08 -0.35 7.02
N ASP A 208 -18.13 -0.90 6.27
CA ASP A 208 -17.06 -0.14 5.64
C ASP A 208 -17.61 0.65 4.42
N LEU A 209 -17.47 1.98 4.46
CA LEU A 209 -17.77 2.89 3.35
C LEU A 209 -16.96 2.62 2.08
N SER A 210 -15.80 1.98 2.21
CA SER A 210 -14.99 1.46 1.10
C SER A 210 -15.13 -0.05 0.89
N SER A 211 -16.18 -0.68 1.44
CA SER A 211 -16.39 -2.11 1.25
C SER A 211 -16.64 -2.47 -0.22
N THR A 212 -15.97 -3.52 -0.67
CA THR A 212 -16.19 -4.09 -2.02
C THR A 212 -17.24 -5.21 -2.04
N ILE A 213 -17.66 -5.74 -0.87
CA ILE A 213 -18.36 -7.04 -0.80
C ILE A 213 -19.75 -7.04 -1.42
N ARG A 214 -20.43 -5.88 -1.46
CA ARG A 214 -21.76 -5.75 -2.07
C ARG A 214 -21.74 -5.57 -3.58
N TYR A 215 -20.55 -5.42 -4.16
CA TYR A 215 -20.35 -5.23 -5.59
C TYR A 215 -19.90 -6.53 -6.26
N GLN A 216 -20.29 -6.72 -7.52
CA GLN A 216 -19.69 -7.75 -8.35
C GLN A 216 -18.32 -7.25 -8.80
N ARG A 217 -17.25 -7.86 -8.28
CA ARG A 217 -15.90 -7.26 -8.32
C ARG A 217 -15.15 -7.39 -9.65
N ASP A 218 -15.81 -7.98 -10.65
CA ASP A 218 -15.37 -8.07 -12.04
C ASP A 218 -16.35 -7.41 -13.02
N ASP A 219 -17.28 -6.58 -12.52
CA ASP A 219 -18.24 -5.82 -13.32
C ASP A 219 -17.90 -4.32 -13.36
N LEU A 220 -17.96 -3.74 -14.56
CA LEU A 220 -17.59 -2.34 -14.79
C LEU A 220 -18.61 -1.36 -14.21
N PHE A 221 -19.90 -1.68 -14.27
CA PHE A 221 -20.94 -0.78 -13.76
C PHE A 221 -20.87 -0.70 -12.23
N ASP A 222 -20.72 -1.85 -11.56
CA ASP A 222 -20.55 -1.92 -10.12
C ASP A 222 -19.27 -1.20 -9.67
N PHE A 223 -18.17 -1.36 -10.41
CA PHE A 223 -16.94 -0.60 -10.17
C PHE A 223 -17.13 0.92 -10.29
N LEU A 224 -17.83 1.39 -11.33
CA LEU A 224 -18.12 2.82 -11.52
C LEU A 224 -19.03 3.37 -10.43
N CYS A 225 -20.00 2.57 -9.96
CA CYS A 225 -20.86 2.92 -8.84
C CYS A 225 -20.06 3.04 -7.52
N TYR A 226 -19.15 2.10 -7.28
CA TYR A 226 -18.22 2.13 -6.14
C TYR A 226 -17.33 3.38 -6.16
N VAL A 227 -16.63 3.64 -7.27
CA VAL A 227 -15.75 4.81 -7.42
C VAL A 227 -16.57 6.10 -7.32
N GLY A 228 -17.71 6.19 -8.00
CA GLY A 228 -18.58 7.37 -8.01
C GLY A 228 -19.11 7.71 -6.63
N ARG A 229 -19.57 6.71 -5.86
CA ARG A 229 -20.04 6.91 -4.49
C ARG A 229 -18.95 7.53 -3.62
N PHE A 230 -17.77 6.94 -3.59
CA PHE A 230 -16.66 7.49 -2.79
C PHE A 230 -16.27 8.89 -3.28
N PHE A 231 -16.12 9.07 -4.59
CA PHE A 231 -15.68 10.32 -5.19
C PHE A 231 -16.57 11.51 -4.81
N PHE A 232 -17.89 11.32 -4.81
CA PHE A 232 -18.86 12.40 -4.57
C PHE A 232 -19.40 12.48 -3.14
N LEU A 233 -19.49 11.36 -2.41
CA LEU A 233 -20.26 11.29 -1.17
C LEU A 233 -19.41 11.09 0.10
N VAL A 234 -18.14 10.67 -0.01
CA VAL A 234 -17.31 10.32 1.17
C VAL A 234 -17.18 11.47 2.19
N TRP A 235 -17.12 12.72 1.71
CA TRP A 235 -17.01 13.91 2.58
C TRP A 235 -18.20 14.06 3.52
N LEU A 236 -19.36 13.51 3.15
CA LEU A 236 -20.59 13.48 3.94
C LEU A 236 -20.79 12.13 4.66
N GLU A 237 -20.57 11.02 3.96
CA GLU A 237 -20.81 9.68 4.50
C GLU A 237 -19.91 9.35 5.69
N LEU A 238 -18.64 9.77 5.67
CA LEU A 238 -17.69 9.47 6.74
C LEU A 238 -18.06 10.14 8.08
N PRO A 239 -18.35 11.46 8.14
CA PRO A 239 -18.89 12.08 9.35
C PRO A 239 -20.20 11.45 9.84
N LEU A 240 -21.13 11.14 8.92
CA LEU A 240 -22.41 10.52 9.28
C LEU A 240 -22.23 9.11 9.83
N TYR A 241 -21.32 8.32 9.28
CA TYR A 241 -20.93 7.02 9.81
C TYR A 241 -20.49 7.15 11.27
N PHE A 242 -19.56 8.07 11.57
CA PHE A 242 -19.09 8.26 12.95
C PHE A 242 -20.21 8.71 13.88
N PHE A 243 -21.12 9.56 13.41
CA PHE A 243 -22.28 9.98 14.19
C PHE A 243 -23.20 8.80 14.53
N ARG A 244 -23.53 7.95 13.53
CA ARG A 244 -24.35 6.73 13.72
C ARG A 244 -23.70 5.74 14.68
N LYS A 245 -22.37 5.62 14.67
CA LYS A 245 -21.60 4.76 15.59
C LYS A 245 -21.37 5.40 16.98
N GLY A 246 -21.99 6.54 17.27
CA GLY A 246 -21.86 7.25 18.55
C GLY A 246 -20.50 7.95 18.76
N LYS A 247 -19.62 7.97 17.75
CA LYS A 247 -18.29 8.59 17.80
C LYS A 247 -18.36 10.07 17.40
N THR A 248 -19.16 10.86 18.12
CA THR A 248 -19.46 12.26 17.80
C THR A 248 -18.22 13.14 17.63
N ASN A 249 -17.18 12.95 18.45
CA ASN A 249 -15.90 13.67 18.32
C ASN A 249 -15.27 13.45 16.94
N PHE A 250 -15.22 12.21 16.45
CA PHE A 250 -14.68 11.88 15.13
C PHE A 250 -15.57 12.43 14.02
N ALA A 251 -16.90 12.39 14.19
CA ALA A 251 -17.84 12.98 13.24
C ALA A 251 -17.56 14.48 13.03
N PHE A 252 -17.48 15.25 14.12
CA PHE A 252 -17.21 16.69 14.04
C PHE A 252 -15.82 16.99 13.46
N LYS A 253 -14.79 16.22 13.84
CA LYS A 253 -13.43 16.43 13.30
C LYS A 253 -13.37 16.10 11.81
N ALA A 254 -13.91 14.97 11.38
CA ALA A 254 -13.95 14.60 9.96
C ALA A 254 -14.71 15.66 9.13
N ALA A 255 -15.88 16.10 9.61
CA ALA A 255 -16.65 17.16 8.94
C ALA A 255 -15.90 18.49 8.90
N PHE A 256 -15.30 18.91 10.02
CA PHE A 256 -14.55 20.15 10.10
C PHE A 256 -13.41 20.18 9.08
N TRP A 257 -12.64 19.11 8.96
CA TRP A 257 -11.51 19.09 8.04
C TRP A 257 -11.92 18.97 6.57
N GLU A 258 -12.94 18.18 6.24
CA GLU A 258 -13.48 18.11 4.87
C GLU A 258 -14.07 19.45 4.42
N ILE A 259 -14.97 20.04 5.22
CA ILE A 259 -15.59 21.33 4.92
C ILE A 259 -14.55 22.45 4.90
N GLY A 260 -13.62 22.43 5.85
CA GLY A 260 -12.51 23.40 5.91
C GLY A 260 -11.62 23.33 4.68
N ASN A 261 -11.32 22.13 4.18
CA ASN A 261 -10.56 21.95 2.94
C ASN A 261 -11.31 22.52 1.74
N TYR A 262 -12.59 22.17 1.56
CA TYR A 262 -13.39 22.72 0.46
C TYR A 262 -13.58 24.24 0.53
N ALA A 263 -13.75 24.78 1.74
CA ALA A 263 -13.77 26.23 1.94
C ALA A 263 -12.44 26.86 1.52
N ALA A 264 -11.29 26.29 1.91
CA ALA A 264 -9.98 26.77 1.50
C ALA A 264 -9.81 26.72 -0.03
N LEU A 265 -10.17 25.62 -0.69
CA LEU A 265 -10.12 25.48 -2.15
C LEU A 265 -11.03 26.51 -2.84
N PHE A 266 -12.25 26.71 -2.34
CA PHE A 266 -13.17 27.72 -2.86
C PHE A 266 -12.60 29.14 -2.71
N LEU A 267 -12.02 29.48 -1.56
CA LEU A 267 -11.43 30.79 -1.31
C LEU A 267 -10.21 31.04 -2.22
N LEU A 268 -9.32 30.05 -2.36
CA LEU A 268 -8.16 30.12 -3.25
C LEU A 268 -8.59 30.28 -4.71
N TRP A 269 -9.60 29.54 -5.14
CA TRP A 269 -10.16 29.63 -6.48
C TRP A 269 -10.76 31.01 -6.75
N ARG A 270 -11.59 31.50 -5.83
CA ARG A 270 -12.40 32.71 -6.03
C ARG A 270 -11.61 34.00 -5.85
N TYR A 271 -10.64 34.02 -4.95
CA TYR A 271 -9.97 35.25 -4.49
C TYR A 271 -8.47 35.30 -4.76
N VAL A 272 -7.83 34.17 -5.12
CA VAL A 272 -6.37 34.14 -5.36
C VAL A 272 -6.06 33.80 -6.82
N SER A 273 -6.25 32.55 -7.23
CA SER A 273 -6.01 32.11 -8.61
C SER A 273 -6.68 30.77 -8.88
N TRP A 274 -7.75 30.78 -9.68
CA TRP A 274 -8.43 29.55 -10.08
C TRP A 274 -7.53 28.62 -10.89
N ARG A 275 -6.64 29.18 -11.73
CA ARG A 275 -5.72 28.40 -12.58
C ARG A 275 -4.70 27.65 -11.74
N ALA A 276 -4.09 28.33 -10.76
CA ALA A 276 -3.16 27.69 -9.83
C ALA A 276 -3.89 26.67 -8.94
N THR A 277 -5.06 27.03 -8.41
CA THR A 277 -5.88 26.13 -7.58
C THR A 277 -6.27 24.86 -8.32
N LEU A 278 -6.58 24.95 -9.62
CA LEU A 278 -6.87 23.80 -10.46
C LEU A 278 -5.69 22.83 -10.52
N CYS A 279 -4.51 23.31 -10.92
CA CYS A 279 -3.33 22.46 -11.13
C CYS A 279 -2.68 21.96 -9.84
N VAL A 280 -2.69 22.77 -8.79
CA VAL A 280 -1.98 22.48 -7.53
C VAL A 280 -2.83 21.65 -6.57
N PHE A 281 -4.16 21.77 -6.60
CA PHE A 281 -5.02 21.14 -5.59
C PHE A 281 -6.17 20.32 -6.17
N LEU A 282 -6.95 20.87 -7.11
CA LEU A 282 -8.16 20.17 -7.59
C LEU A 282 -7.82 18.94 -8.45
N LEU A 283 -6.89 19.06 -9.40
CA LEU A 283 -6.46 17.91 -10.21
C LEU A 283 -5.82 16.81 -9.34
N PRO A 284 -4.87 17.10 -8.43
CA PRO A 284 -4.40 16.10 -7.46
C PRO A 284 -5.52 15.47 -6.62
N LEU A 285 -6.46 16.26 -6.10
CA LEU A 285 -7.58 15.76 -5.29
C LEU A 285 -8.46 14.78 -6.08
N MET A 286 -8.87 15.15 -7.29
CA MET A 286 -9.69 14.29 -8.15
C MET A 286 -8.93 13.01 -8.52
N GLN A 287 -7.65 13.13 -8.88
CA GLN A 287 -6.82 11.99 -9.23
C GLN A 287 -6.64 11.02 -8.05
N LEU A 288 -6.31 11.54 -6.86
CA LEU A 288 -6.09 10.71 -5.68
C LEU A 288 -7.36 9.94 -5.30
N ARG A 289 -8.54 10.56 -5.35
CA ARG A 289 -9.81 9.87 -5.04
C ARG A 289 -10.06 8.68 -5.96
N VAL A 290 -9.79 8.83 -7.25
CA VAL A 290 -9.89 7.72 -8.20
C VAL A 290 -8.82 6.67 -7.89
N GLY A 291 -7.56 7.09 -7.70
CA GLY A 291 -6.44 6.18 -7.42
C GLY A 291 -6.64 5.32 -6.17
N LEU A 292 -7.08 5.93 -5.06
CA LEU A 292 -7.38 5.20 -3.81
C LEU A 292 -8.47 4.15 -4.01
N MET A 293 -9.51 4.45 -4.78
CA MET A 293 -10.60 3.50 -5.02
C MET A 293 -10.23 2.39 -5.99
N VAL A 294 -9.45 2.70 -7.03
CA VAL A 294 -8.88 1.67 -7.93
C VAL A 294 -7.95 0.73 -7.16
N GLY A 295 -7.13 1.28 -6.26
CA GLY A 295 -6.23 0.51 -5.39
C GLY A 295 -6.99 -0.38 -4.40
N ASN A 296 -7.93 0.21 -3.64
CA ASN A 296 -8.74 -0.53 -2.67
C ASN A 296 -9.55 -1.66 -3.33
N TRP A 297 -10.08 -1.42 -4.53
CA TRP A 297 -10.76 -2.45 -5.30
C TRP A 297 -9.85 -3.63 -5.59
N GLY A 298 -8.61 -3.37 -6.05
CA GLY A 298 -7.63 -4.41 -6.31
C GLY A 298 -7.19 -5.15 -5.04
N GLN A 299 -7.01 -4.42 -3.94
CA GLN A 299 -6.63 -4.96 -2.61
C GLN A 299 -7.68 -5.91 -2.03
N HIS A 300 -8.96 -5.62 -2.27
CA HIS A 300 -10.11 -6.32 -1.68
C HIS A 300 -11.06 -6.93 -2.74
N ALA A 301 -10.54 -7.30 -3.91
CA ALA A 301 -11.37 -7.91 -4.96
C ALA A 301 -11.72 -9.37 -4.69
N PHE A 302 -10.82 -10.12 -4.04
CA PHE A 302 -10.90 -11.57 -3.89
C PHE A 302 -11.28 -11.97 -2.47
N VAL A 303 -12.41 -11.47 -1.95
CA VAL A 303 -12.89 -11.83 -0.61
C VAL A 303 -13.50 -13.22 -0.64
N ASP A 304 -12.96 -14.11 0.20
CA ASP A 304 -13.41 -15.48 0.34
C ASP A 304 -14.88 -15.59 0.76
N GLU A 305 -15.62 -16.47 0.09
CA GLU A 305 -17.04 -16.67 0.36
C GLU A 305 -17.32 -17.49 1.62
N VAL A 306 -16.34 -18.20 2.17
CA VAL A 306 -16.49 -19.09 3.33
C VAL A 306 -16.20 -18.33 4.63
N ASP A 307 -15.05 -17.65 4.68
CA ASP A 307 -14.65 -16.83 5.84
C ASP A 307 -14.19 -15.43 5.39
N PRO A 308 -15.15 -14.52 5.09
CA PRO A 308 -14.86 -13.19 4.57
C PRO A 308 -14.34 -12.21 5.64
N ASN A 309 -14.35 -12.58 6.92
CA ASN A 309 -13.89 -11.76 8.04
C ASN A 309 -12.41 -11.97 8.39
N SER A 310 -11.80 -13.05 7.91
CA SER A 310 -10.37 -13.29 8.11
C SER A 310 -9.54 -12.37 7.21
N ASP A 311 -8.62 -11.62 7.80
CA ASP A 311 -7.69 -10.75 7.05
C ASP A 311 -6.86 -11.53 6.02
N PHE A 312 -6.57 -12.81 6.25
CA PHE A 312 -5.90 -13.68 5.28
C PHE A 312 -6.72 -13.92 4.01
N ARG A 313 -8.05 -13.79 4.13
CA ARG A 313 -9.03 -14.19 3.12
C ARG A 313 -9.81 -13.02 2.53
N SER A 314 -9.75 -11.85 3.17
CA SER A 314 -10.38 -10.61 2.73
C SER A 314 -9.41 -9.65 2.03
N SER A 315 -8.10 -9.95 2.08
CA SER A 315 -7.01 -9.17 1.49
C SER A 315 -6.04 -10.07 0.73
N ILE A 316 -5.15 -9.46 -0.07
CA ILE A 316 -4.15 -10.20 -0.87
C ILE A 316 -2.75 -9.62 -0.69
N THR A 317 -1.74 -10.46 -0.90
CA THR A 317 -0.34 -10.05 -0.94
C THR A 317 0.19 -10.03 -2.37
N LEU A 318 0.95 -9.01 -2.71
CA LEU A 318 1.67 -8.85 -3.96
C LEU A 318 3.18 -8.81 -3.68
N ILE A 319 3.90 -9.69 -4.33
CA ILE A 319 5.36 -9.74 -4.35
C ILE A 319 5.78 -9.41 -5.78
N ASP A 320 6.98 -8.90 -6.01
CA ASP A 320 7.40 -8.60 -7.38
C ASP A 320 6.52 -7.58 -8.09
N VAL A 321 6.35 -6.46 -7.41
CA VAL A 321 5.55 -5.33 -7.87
C VAL A 321 6.25 -4.01 -7.59
N ALA A 322 6.01 -3.04 -8.47
CA ALA A 322 6.55 -1.68 -8.35
C ALA A 322 6.11 -1.02 -7.03
N SER A 323 4.89 -1.28 -6.56
CA SER A 323 4.40 -0.78 -5.27
C SER A 323 5.28 -1.19 -4.08
N ASN A 324 5.94 -2.36 -4.09
CA ASN A 324 6.83 -2.71 -2.98
C ASN A 324 8.09 -1.82 -2.95
N ARG A 325 8.61 -1.50 -4.13
CA ARG A 325 9.79 -0.65 -4.29
C ARG A 325 9.50 0.83 -4.02
N PHE A 326 8.43 1.36 -4.61
CA PHE A 326 8.14 2.80 -4.60
C PHE A 326 7.17 3.23 -3.49
N CYS A 327 6.44 2.29 -2.89
CA CYS A 327 5.38 2.57 -1.94
C CYS A 327 5.56 1.80 -0.61
N TYR A 328 6.81 1.59 -0.19
CA TYR A 328 7.14 1.02 1.13
C TYR A 328 6.46 -0.32 1.40
N ASN A 329 6.69 -1.32 0.54
CA ASN A 329 6.14 -2.68 0.70
C ASN A 329 4.60 -2.74 0.82
N ASP A 330 3.87 -1.82 0.17
CA ASP A 330 2.39 -1.78 0.15
C ASP A 330 1.75 -3.06 -0.40
N GLY A 331 2.45 -3.80 -1.26
CA GLY A 331 1.99 -5.09 -1.76
C GLY A 331 1.77 -6.12 -0.66
N TYR A 332 2.37 -5.97 0.52
CA TYR A 332 2.12 -6.85 1.66
C TYR A 332 0.85 -6.46 2.45
N HIS A 333 -0.25 -6.17 1.76
CA HIS A 333 -1.50 -5.67 2.34
C HIS A 333 -2.13 -6.63 3.35
N THR A 334 -2.07 -7.95 3.13
CA THR A 334 -2.48 -8.94 4.15
C THR A 334 -1.68 -8.81 5.44
N SER A 335 -0.36 -8.64 5.32
CA SER A 335 0.49 -8.41 6.48
C SER A 335 0.06 -7.12 7.18
N HIS A 336 -0.20 -6.05 6.43
CA HIS A 336 -0.69 -4.78 6.96
C HIS A 336 -1.99 -4.90 7.76
N HIS A 337 -3.02 -5.57 7.23
CA HIS A 337 -4.28 -5.79 7.96
C HIS A 337 -4.09 -6.57 9.27
N LEU A 338 -3.26 -7.61 9.25
CA LEU A 338 -2.96 -8.41 10.45
C LEU A 338 -2.24 -7.63 11.56
N ASN A 339 -1.48 -6.59 11.21
CA ASN A 339 -0.88 -5.67 12.17
C ASN A 339 -0.62 -4.31 11.52
N PRO A 340 -1.55 -3.35 11.67
CA PRO A 340 -1.43 -2.04 11.03
C PRO A 340 -0.26 -1.19 11.55
N LEU A 341 0.30 -1.54 12.71
CA LEU A 341 1.48 -0.89 13.30
C LEU A 341 2.80 -1.55 12.89
N ARG A 342 2.77 -2.53 11.98
CA ARG A 342 4.00 -3.16 11.48
C ARG A 342 4.75 -2.17 10.60
N HIS A 343 6.04 -2.01 10.89
CA HIS A 343 6.92 -1.21 10.05
C HIS A 343 7.06 -1.83 8.66
N TRP A 344 7.10 -1.00 7.62
CA TRP A 344 7.08 -1.46 6.23
C TRP A 344 8.17 -2.48 5.87
N ARG A 345 9.34 -2.40 6.49
CA ARG A 345 10.44 -3.32 6.23
C ARG A 345 10.24 -4.71 6.85
N GLU A 346 9.35 -4.83 7.82
CA GLU A 346 9.09 -6.08 8.54
C GLU A 346 8.05 -6.98 7.84
N HIS A 347 7.33 -6.47 6.83
CA HIS A 347 6.32 -7.28 6.14
C HIS A 347 6.88 -8.54 5.47
N PRO A 348 8.02 -8.51 4.75
CA PRO A 348 8.64 -9.70 4.17
C PRO A 348 8.99 -10.77 5.23
N VAL A 349 9.60 -10.35 6.34
CA VAL A 349 9.95 -11.24 7.47
C VAL A 349 8.69 -11.85 8.07
N SER A 350 7.66 -11.04 8.29
CA SER A 350 6.40 -11.49 8.86
C SER A 350 5.69 -12.52 7.98
N LEU A 351 5.74 -12.37 6.66
CA LEU A 351 5.15 -13.33 5.72
C LEU A 351 5.87 -14.68 5.84
N LEU A 352 7.20 -14.70 5.74
CA LEU A 352 7.95 -15.96 5.79
C LEU A 352 7.78 -16.69 7.12
N ARG A 353 7.77 -15.96 8.25
CA ARG A 353 7.50 -16.54 9.58
C ARG A 353 6.09 -17.13 9.72
N GLN A 354 5.13 -16.65 8.92
CA GLN A 354 3.74 -17.07 8.97
C GLN A 354 3.31 -17.87 7.73
N LYS A 355 4.23 -18.30 6.88
CA LYS A 355 3.90 -18.91 5.58
C LYS A 355 2.99 -20.13 5.70
N ASP A 356 3.18 -20.95 6.74
CA ASP A 356 2.31 -22.12 6.96
C ASP A 356 0.89 -21.69 7.37
N ARG A 357 0.74 -20.57 8.07
CA ARG A 357 -0.57 -19.99 8.39
C ARG A 357 -1.22 -19.37 7.15
N TYR A 358 -0.45 -18.70 6.29
CA TYR A 358 -0.94 -18.23 4.99
C TYR A 358 -1.50 -19.41 4.17
N ALA A 359 -0.79 -20.54 4.15
CA ALA A 359 -1.24 -21.75 3.47
C ALA A 359 -2.52 -22.34 4.11
N ALA A 360 -2.55 -22.48 5.44
CA ALA A 360 -3.71 -23.02 6.17
C ALA A 360 -4.97 -22.15 6.07
N GLU A 361 -4.80 -20.83 5.92
CA GLU A 361 -5.89 -19.87 5.76
C GLU A 361 -6.27 -19.61 4.29
N HIS A 362 -5.64 -20.33 3.34
CA HIS A 362 -5.83 -20.15 1.90
C HIS A 362 -5.65 -18.70 1.43
N ALA A 363 -4.67 -18.00 1.98
CA ALA A 363 -4.32 -16.65 1.58
C ALA A 363 -3.90 -16.60 0.10
N LEU A 364 -4.10 -15.45 -0.53
CA LEU A 364 -3.71 -15.24 -1.93
C LEU A 364 -2.45 -14.39 -2.02
N ILE A 365 -1.44 -14.93 -2.69
CA ILE A 365 -0.17 -14.25 -2.99
C ILE A 365 -0.02 -14.18 -4.51
N PHE A 366 0.22 -12.99 -5.04
CA PHE A 366 0.45 -12.77 -6.46
C PHE A 366 1.87 -12.25 -6.71
N ARG A 367 2.35 -12.46 -7.94
CA ARG A 367 3.58 -11.90 -8.50
C ARG A 367 3.33 -11.18 -9.81
N ASN A 368 4.18 -10.21 -10.15
CA ASN A 368 4.16 -9.51 -11.44
C ASN A 368 2.84 -8.79 -11.79
N ILE A 369 2.02 -8.46 -10.79
CA ILE A 369 0.76 -7.76 -11.01
C ILE A 369 0.42 -6.86 -9.82
N ASP A 370 0.36 -5.55 -10.09
CA ASP A 370 0.04 -4.55 -9.07
C ASP A 370 -1.48 -4.38 -8.87
N TYR A 371 -1.93 -3.74 -7.79
CA TYR A 371 -3.36 -3.61 -7.45
C TYR A 371 -4.18 -2.94 -8.56
N ILE A 372 -3.63 -1.89 -9.17
CA ILE A 372 -4.27 -1.21 -10.30
C ILE A 372 -4.46 -2.18 -11.48
N MET A 373 -3.46 -3.02 -11.75
CA MET A 373 -3.52 -3.97 -12.85
C MET A 373 -4.45 -5.14 -12.55
N ILE A 374 -4.53 -5.59 -11.29
CA ILE A 374 -5.57 -6.54 -10.84
C ILE A 374 -6.96 -5.99 -11.17
N THR A 375 -7.24 -4.74 -10.78
CA THR A 375 -8.52 -4.07 -11.12
C THR A 375 -8.77 -4.07 -12.62
N VAL A 376 -7.78 -3.69 -13.45
CA VAL A 376 -7.92 -3.70 -14.92
C VAL A 376 -8.20 -5.11 -15.47
N ARG A 377 -7.52 -6.15 -14.96
CA ARG A 377 -7.71 -7.54 -15.39
C ARG A 377 -9.09 -8.09 -14.99
N LEU A 378 -9.56 -7.75 -13.80
CA LEU A 378 -10.90 -8.10 -13.34
C LEU A 378 -11.99 -7.48 -14.22
N LEU A 379 -11.87 -6.19 -14.53
CA LEU A 379 -12.82 -5.50 -15.41
C LEU A 379 -12.83 -6.05 -16.85
N ARG A 380 -11.72 -6.70 -17.26
CA ARG A 380 -11.61 -7.45 -18.51
C ARG A 380 -12.00 -8.93 -18.39
N LYS A 381 -12.31 -9.39 -17.18
CA LYS A 381 -12.57 -10.81 -16.83
C LYS A 381 -11.43 -11.74 -17.25
N ASP A 382 -10.21 -11.24 -17.27
CA ASP A 382 -9.00 -11.95 -17.67
C ASP A 382 -8.44 -12.77 -16.50
N TYR A 383 -9.23 -13.75 -16.06
CA TYR A 383 -8.90 -14.65 -14.95
C TYR A 383 -7.72 -15.56 -15.26
N GLN A 384 -7.47 -15.85 -16.54
CA GLN A 384 -6.31 -16.63 -16.97
C GLN A 384 -5.00 -15.89 -16.69
N HIS A 385 -4.95 -14.59 -16.96
CA HIS A 385 -3.78 -13.80 -16.58
C HIS A 385 -3.61 -13.70 -15.07
N LEU A 386 -4.71 -13.51 -14.32
CA LEU A 386 -4.67 -13.47 -12.85
C LEU A 386 -4.18 -14.80 -12.26
N ALA A 387 -4.62 -15.93 -12.80
CA ALA A 387 -4.20 -17.26 -12.37
C ALA A 387 -2.69 -17.48 -12.60
N LYS A 388 -2.15 -17.04 -13.74
CA LYS A 388 -0.70 -17.09 -14.01
C LYS A 388 0.14 -16.27 -13.04
N CYS A 389 -0.44 -15.21 -12.48
CA CYS A 389 0.24 -14.37 -11.49
C CYS A 389 0.15 -14.93 -10.07
N LEU A 390 -0.66 -15.96 -9.79
CA LEU A 390 -0.76 -16.52 -8.44
C LEU A 390 0.53 -17.30 -8.10
N VAL A 391 1.06 -17.08 -6.90
CA VAL A 391 2.09 -17.93 -6.29
C VAL A 391 1.37 -18.95 -5.43
N PRO A 392 1.25 -20.22 -5.87
CA PRO A 392 0.44 -21.20 -5.17
C PRO A 392 1.08 -21.60 -3.85
N ILE A 393 0.27 -21.69 -2.79
CA ILE A 393 0.66 -22.16 -1.46
C ILE A 393 -0.35 -23.17 -0.90
N GLY A 394 0.12 -24.11 -0.07
CA GLY A 394 -0.74 -25.15 0.51
C GLY A 394 -1.47 -25.97 -0.57
N ASP A 395 -2.78 -26.13 -0.41
CA ASP A 395 -3.62 -26.89 -1.34
C ASP A 395 -3.70 -26.28 -2.75
N GLN A 396 -3.29 -25.01 -2.92
CA GLN A 396 -3.25 -24.35 -4.23
C GLN A 396 -2.14 -24.93 -5.14
N VAL A 397 -1.11 -25.56 -4.58
CA VAL A 397 0.03 -26.11 -5.34
C VAL A 397 -0.40 -27.20 -6.31
N GLY A 398 -1.40 -28.01 -5.94
CA GLY A 398 -1.94 -29.07 -6.80
C GLY A 398 -2.98 -28.59 -7.82
N MET A 399 -3.32 -27.30 -7.84
CA MET A 399 -4.36 -26.78 -8.73
C MET A 399 -3.82 -26.48 -10.13
N THR A 400 -4.59 -26.83 -11.14
CA THR A 400 -4.39 -26.37 -12.51
C THR A 400 -4.68 -24.88 -12.64
N LEU A 401 -4.17 -24.25 -13.72
CA LEU A 401 -4.44 -22.83 -14.01
C LEU A 401 -5.95 -22.54 -14.13
N ASP A 402 -6.72 -23.47 -14.70
CA ASP A 402 -8.18 -23.31 -14.84
C ASP A 402 -8.90 -23.38 -13.48
N GLU A 403 -8.46 -24.27 -12.59
CA GLU A 403 -9.00 -24.35 -11.21
C GLU A 403 -8.68 -23.08 -10.41
N ILE A 404 -7.46 -22.55 -10.55
CA ILE A 404 -7.08 -21.26 -9.95
C ILE A 404 -7.94 -20.13 -10.53
N ALA A 405 -8.11 -20.07 -11.85
CA ALA A 405 -8.91 -19.04 -12.51
C ALA A 405 -10.37 -19.07 -12.03
N GLU A 406 -10.96 -20.26 -11.86
CA GLU A 406 -12.31 -20.42 -11.34
C GLU A 406 -12.39 -20.10 -9.84
N MET A 407 -11.40 -20.49 -9.04
CA MET A 407 -11.30 -20.08 -7.62
C MET A 407 -11.31 -18.54 -7.49
N LEU A 408 -10.47 -17.85 -8.26
CA LEU A 408 -10.42 -16.39 -8.26
C LEU A 408 -11.74 -15.78 -8.71
N ARG A 409 -12.42 -16.36 -9.71
CA ARG A 409 -13.74 -15.93 -10.17
C ARG A 409 -14.84 -16.10 -9.13
N ARG A 410 -14.80 -17.16 -8.32
CA ARG A 410 -15.75 -17.34 -7.22
C ARG A 410 -15.58 -16.26 -6.16
N LYS A 411 -14.33 -15.94 -5.79
CA LYS A 411 -14.00 -14.93 -4.77
C LYS A 411 -14.36 -13.49 -5.15
N THR A 412 -14.68 -13.20 -6.41
CA THR A 412 -15.13 -11.85 -6.85
C THR A 412 -16.64 -11.66 -6.76
N ARG A 413 -17.41 -12.72 -6.49
CA ARG A 413 -18.88 -12.67 -6.47
C ARG A 413 -19.41 -11.77 -5.37
N ARG A 414 -20.38 -10.92 -5.69
CA ARG A 414 -21.04 -10.09 -4.67
C ARG A 414 -21.70 -10.95 -3.59
N PHE A 415 -21.67 -10.48 -2.36
CA PHE A 415 -22.39 -11.07 -1.24
C PHE A 415 -23.85 -10.60 -1.29
N SER A 416 -24.81 -11.52 -1.16
CA SER A 416 -26.21 -11.15 -0.95
C SER A 416 -26.42 -10.61 0.47
N GLU A 417 -27.53 -9.93 0.73
CA GLU A 417 -27.87 -9.51 2.10
C GLU A 417 -28.06 -10.71 3.04
N ALA A 418 -28.45 -11.87 2.51
CA ALA A 418 -28.49 -13.11 3.27
C ALA A 418 -27.08 -13.62 3.62
N ASP A 419 -26.12 -13.54 2.69
CA ASP A 419 -24.72 -13.86 2.97
C ASP A 419 -24.13 -12.93 4.02
N VAL A 420 -24.37 -11.62 3.88
CA VAL A 420 -23.89 -10.61 4.81
C VAL A 420 -24.38 -10.90 6.23
N LYS A 421 -25.69 -11.16 6.40
CA LYS A 421 -26.28 -11.47 7.71
C LYS A 421 -25.79 -12.80 8.30
N ALA A 422 -25.39 -13.76 7.46
CA ALA A 422 -24.95 -15.07 7.91
C ALA A 422 -23.47 -15.12 8.30
N LYS A 423 -22.63 -14.27 7.69
CA LYS A 423 -21.17 -14.37 7.74
C LYS A 423 -20.47 -13.24 8.51
N PHE A 424 -21.16 -12.12 8.75
CA PHE A 424 -20.69 -10.96 9.51
C PHE A 424 -21.62 -10.69 10.69
#